data_AF-A0A0B2BV49-F1
#
_entry.id   AF-A0A0B2BV49-F1
#
_cell.length_a   1.000
_cell.length_b   1.000
_cell.length_c   1.000
_cell.angle_alpha   90.00
_cell.angle_beta   90.00
_cell.angle_gamma   90.00
#
_symmetry.space_group_name_H-M   'P 1'
#
loop_
_entity.id
_entity.type
_entity.pdbx_description
1 polymer ?
#
loop_
_entity_poly.entity_id
_entity_poly.type
_entity_poly.pdbx_seq_one_letter_code
_entity_poly.pdbx_strand_id
1 'polypeptide(L)'
;MFALATLAVALAGPAAQAQQARPVQVGGDGTMDACSGIGQVTGLRPGGDGFLSVRAGPDASRAEVDRLGAGTQLHLCDADGAWLGVVYADDESADCGVTSPVPGRSAYAGPCRSGWVHSRFVNIVAG
;
A
#
# COMPACT_ATOMS: atom_id res chain seq x y z
N MET A 1 -6.40 60.16 20.30
CA MET A 1 -6.96 59.27 19.26
C MET A 1 -5.79 58.51 18.64
N PHE A 2 -5.43 57.35 19.21
CA PHE A 2 -5.69 55.97 18.71
C PHE A 2 -4.81 55.64 17.48
N ALA A 3 -4.04 54.55 17.40
CA ALA A 3 -3.99 53.33 18.20
C ALA A 3 -2.62 52.63 17.99
N LEU A 4 -2.11 51.96 19.04
CA LEU A 4 -1.00 51.00 18.94
C LEU A 4 -1.53 49.72 18.25
N ALA A 5 -0.94 49.35 17.11
CA ALA A 5 -1.23 48.07 16.46
C ALA A 5 -0.25 47.01 16.97
N THR A 6 -0.73 46.11 17.84
CA THR A 6 -0.01 44.90 18.27
C THR A 6 0.05 43.89 17.13
N LEU A 7 1.26 43.56 16.67
CA LEU A 7 1.50 42.49 15.71
C LEU A 7 1.59 41.15 16.46
N ALA A 8 0.51 40.36 16.43
CA ALA A 8 0.54 38.97 16.88
C ALA A 8 1.14 38.11 15.76
N VAL A 9 2.34 37.55 15.98
CA VAL A 9 2.94 36.56 15.08
C VAL A 9 2.43 35.16 15.48
N ALA A 10 1.75 34.51 14.55
CA ALA A 10 1.22 33.16 14.71
C ALA A 10 2.35 32.12 14.78
N LEU A 11 2.31 31.25 15.78
CA LEU A 11 3.16 30.05 15.88
C LEU A 11 2.70 29.03 14.84
N ALA A 12 3.41 28.93 13.72
CA ALA A 12 3.26 27.81 12.80
C ALA A 12 3.77 26.54 13.50
N GLY A 13 2.86 25.67 13.94
CA GLY A 13 3.22 24.34 14.44
C GLY A 13 3.87 23.50 13.32
N PRO A 14 4.75 22.54 13.65
CA PRO A 14 5.31 21.67 12.64
C PRO A 14 4.18 20.75 12.17
N ALA A 15 3.67 20.99 10.95
CA ALA A 15 3.05 19.92 10.20
C ALA A 15 4.18 18.90 9.97
N ALA A 16 4.20 17.83 10.76
CA ALA A 16 4.94 16.63 10.40
C ALA A 16 4.50 16.33 8.97
N GLN A 17 5.39 16.54 8.00
CA GLN A 17 5.16 16.14 6.63
C GLN A 17 5.04 14.62 6.72
N ALA A 18 3.81 14.12 6.86
CA ALA A 18 3.49 12.73 6.68
C ALA A 18 3.99 12.42 5.28
N GLN A 19 5.17 11.79 5.24
CA GLN A 19 5.95 11.45 4.07
C GLN A 19 4.99 10.87 3.02
N GLN A 20 4.60 11.69 2.03
CA GLN A 20 3.35 11.55 1.27
C GLN A 20 3.10 10.11 0.84
N ALA A 21 1.91 9.57 1.10
CA ALA A 21 1.58 8.22 0.71
C ALA A 21 1.72 8.06 -0.82
N ARG A 22 2.39 6.99 -1.27
CA ARG A 22 2.46 6.58 -2.66
C ARG A 22 1.43 5.46 -2.86
N PRO A 23 0.27 5.72 -3.47
CA PRO A 23 -0.74 4.69 -3.65
C PRO A 23 -0.26 3.58 -4.61
N VAL A 24 -0.72 2.36 -4.37
CA VAL A 24 -0.52 1.23 -5.30
C VAL A 24 -1.20 1.55 -6.62
N GLN A 25 -0.51 1.33 -7.74
CA GLN A 25 -1.11 1.45 -9.06
C GLN A 25 -1.63 0.10 -9.54
N VAL A 26 -2.75 0.10 -10.26
CA VAL A 26 -3.36 -1.07 -10.90
C VAL A 26 -3.58 -0.79 -12.38
N GLY A 27 -3.72 -1.85 -13.19
CA GLY A 27 -4.06 -1.74 -14.60
C GLY A 27 -2.93 -1.19 -15.47
N GLY A 28 -3.33 -0.65 -16.62
CA GLY A 28 -2.42 -0.18 -17.68
C GLY A 28 -2.34 -1.13 -18.88
N ASP A 29 -3.04 -2.26 -18.80
CA ASP A 29 -3.29 -3.16 -19.92
C ASP A 29 -4.80 -3.30 -20.10
N GLY A 30 -5.27 -3.14 -21.35
CA GLY A 30 -6.70 -3.21 -21.68
C GLY A 30 -7.23 -4.64 -21.88
N THR A 31 -6.37 -5.64 -21.77
CA THR A 31 -6.67 -7.06 -22.08
C THR A 31 -6.30 -8.01 -20.94
N MET A 32 -5.28 -7.67 -20.15
CA MET A 32 -4.84 -8.45 -18.99
C MET A 32 -5.53 -7.98 -17.72
N ASP A 33 -5.53 -8.83 -16.69
CA ASP A 33 -6.01 -8.46 -15.36
C ASP A 33 -5.26 -7.24 -14.81
N ALA A 34 -5.95 -6.41 -14.04
CA ALA A 34 -5.38 -5.18 -13.49
C ALA A 34 -4.19 -5.42 -12.55
N CYS A 35 -4.13 -6.60 -11.92
CA CYS A 35 -2.97 -7.06 -11.17
C CYS A 35 -2.40 -8.32 -11.83
N SER A 36 -1.07 -8.41 -11.86
CA SER A 36 -0.34 -9.39 -12.68
C SER A 36 -0.20 -10.78 -12.04
N GLY A 37 -0.82 -11.02 -10.90
CA GLY A 37 -0.73 -12.32 -10.24
C GLY A 37 -1.18 -12.35 -8.80
N ILE A 38 -1.01 -13.52 -8.19
CA ILE A 38 -1.36 -13.83 -6.81
C ILE A 38 -0.10 -14.21 -6.04
N GLY A 39 0.04 -13.67 -4.83
CA GLY A 39 1.08 -14.04 -3.89
C GLY A 39 0.52 -14.44 -2.53
N GLN A 40 1.39 -15.02 -1.70
CA GLN A 40 1.06 -15.39 -0.33
C GLN A 40 2.17 -14.96 0.63
N VAL A 41 1.79 -14.44 1.79
CA VAL A 41 2.75 -14.04 2.83
C VAL A 41 3.45 -15.26 3.42
N THR A 42 4.79 -15.24 3.41
CA THR A 42 5.64 -16.32 3.92
C THR A 42 6.92 -15.79 4.58
N GLY A 43 7.72 -16.68 5.17
CA GLY A 43 9.05 -16.35 5.66
C GLY A 43 9.07 -15.43 6.89
N LEU A 44 7.94 -15.29 7.60
CA LEU A 44 7.87 -14.56 8.84
C LEU A 44 8.68 -15.28 9.93
N ARG A 45 9.46 -14.52 10.71
CA ARG A 45 10.36 -15.10 11.71
C ARG A 45 9.57 -15.78 12.83
N PRO A 46 9.81 -17.09 13.11
CA PRO A 46 9.29 -17.73 14.31
C PRO A 46 9.81 -17.04 15.57
N GLY A 47 8.92 -16.66 16.49
CA GLY A 47 9.28 -15.89 17.70
C GLY A 47 9.61 -14.41 17.46
N GLY A 48 9.43 -13.91 16.23
CA GLY A 48 9.41 -12.48 15.93
C GLY A 48 8.06 -11.83 16.26
N ASP A 49 7.83 -10.66 15.66
CA ASP A 49 6.56 -9.94 15.72
C ASP A 49 5.41 -10.65 14.99
N GLY A 50 5.74 -11.55 14.07
CA GLY A 50 4.80 -12.51 13.48
C GLY A 50 3.95 -11.95 12.34
N PHE A 51 4.30 -10.79 11.79
CA PHE A 51 3.56 -10.16 10.69
C PHE A 51 4.47 -9.55 9.62
N LEU A 52 3.89 -9.31 8.45
CA LEU A 52 4.45 -8.48 7.38
C LEU A 52 3.85 -7.08 7.45
N SER A 53 4.68 -6.06 7.67
CA SER A 53 4.24 -4.66 7.62
C SER A 53 3.79 -4.27 6.21
N VAL A 54 2.60 -3.69 6.09
CA VAL A 54 2.13 -2.98 4.90
C VAL A 54 2.44 -1.50 5.08
N ARG A 55 3.05 -0.89 4.06
CA ARG A 55 3.51 0.51 4.13
C ARG A 55 2.79 1.42 3.15
N ALA A 56 2.73 2.70 3.49
CA ALA A 56 2.17 3.75 2.65
C ALA A 56 3.04 4.08 1.41
N GLY A 57 4.13 3.35 1.15
CA GLY A 57 5.01 3.53 0.00
C GLY A 57 6.12 2.47 -0.04
N PRO A 58 6.85 2.34 -1.16
CA PRO A 58 7.89 1.32 -1.38
C PRO A 58 9.20 1.63 -0.64
N ASP A 59 9.12 1.88 0.67
CA ASP A 59 10.28 2.21 1.50
C ASP A 59 10.00 1.87 2.97
N ALA A 60 10.99 1.33 3.68
CA ALA A 60 10.85 0.88 5.07
C ALA A 60 10.62 2.03 6.07
N SER A 61 10.98 3.25 5.71
CA SER A 61 10.72 4.48 6.47
C SER A 61 9.30 5.01 6.30
N ARG A 62 8.53 4.50 5.32
CA ARG A 62 7.13 4.89 5.13
C ARG A 62 6.27 4.37 6.28
N ALA A 63 5.24 5.14 6.60
CA ALA A 63 4.28 4.81 7.62
C ALA A 63 3.73 3.39 7.40
N GLU A 64 3.70 2.59 8.46
CA GLU A 64 2.99 1.34 8.48
C GLU A 64 1.48 1.63 8.54
N VAL A 65 0.73 1.01 7.63
CA VAL A 65 -0.71 1.22 7.49
C VAL A 65 -1.53 -0.02 7.81
N ASP A 66 -0.89 -1.20 7.80
CA ASP A 66 -1.52 -2.47 8.13
C ASP A 66 -0.45 -3.55 8.43
N ARG A 67 -0.88 -4.73 8.88
CA ARG A 67 -0.04 -5.89 9.20
C ARG A 67 -0.69 -7.16 8.73
N LEU A 68 0.06 -8.00 8.02
CA LEU A 68 -0.44 -9.25 7.46
C LEU A 68 0.16 -10.47 8.14
N GLY A 69 -0.67 -11.48 8.40
CA GLY A 69 -0.23 -12.77 8.92
C GLY A 69 0.41 -13.63 7.85
N ALA A 70 1.07 -14.71 8.28
CA ALA A 70 1.51 -15.75 7.35
C ALA A 70 0.30 -16.39 6.66
N GLY A 71 0.44 -16.72 5.38
CA GLY A 71 -0.61 -17.35 4.59
C GLY A 71 -1.62 -16.39 3.95
N THR A 72 -1.62 -15.10 4.30
CA THR A 72 -2.52 -14.12 3.67
C THR A 72 -2.28 -14.04 2.16
N GLN A 73 -3.33 -14.22 1.37
CA GLN A 73 -3.31 -14.05 -0.09
C GLN A 73 -3.29 -12.57 -0.50
N LEU A 74 -2.56 -12.28 -1.57
CA LEU A 74 -2.30 -10.94 -2.09
C LEU A 74 -2.50 -10.91 -3.60
N HIS A 75 -3.19 -9.89 -4.12
CA HIS A 75 -3.08 -9.53 -5.53
C HIS A 75 -1.83 -8.67 -5.74
N LEU A 76 -0.99 -9.03 -6.71
CA LEU A 76 0.28 -8.37 -7.01
C LEU A 76 0.08 -7.37 -8.14
N CYS A 77 0.06 -6.08 -7.82
CA CYS A 77 -0.47 -5.06 -8.73
C CYS A 77 0.58 -4.07 -9.23
N ASP A 78 1.60 -3.81 -8.40
CA ASP A 78 2.64 -2.85 -8.68
C ASP A 78 3.99 -3.36 -8.17
N ALA A 79 5.07 -2.77 -8.66
CA ALA A 79 6.42 -3.09 -8.20
C ALA A 79 7.32 -1.86 -8.25
N ASP A 80 8.17 -1.72 -7.23
CA ASP A 80 9.22 -0.71 -7.17
C ASP A 80 10.41 -1.28 -6.38
N GLY A 81 11.46 -1.68 -7.11
CA GLY A 81 12.62 -2.34 -6.54
C GLY A 81 12.26 -3.61 -5.75
N ALA A 82 12.53 -3.61 -4.45
CA ALA A 82 12.25 -4.74 -3.55
C ALA A 82 10.82 -4.72 -2.96
N TRP A 83 9.96 -3.81 -3.41
CA TRP A 83 8.62 -3.63 -2.88
C TRP A 83 7.57 -4.03 -3.91
N LEU A 84 6.55 -4.71 -3.43
CA LEU A 84 5.35 -5.07 -4.18
C LEU A 84 4.20 -4.21 -3.69
N GLY A 85 3.50 -3.56 -4.63
CA GLY A 85 2.21 -2.94 -4.36
C GLY A 85 1.13 -4.01 -4.44
N VAL A 86 0.40 -4.19 -3.36
CA VAL A 86 -0.55 -5.29 -3.19
C VAL A 86 -1.95 -4.79 -2.87
N VAL A 87 -2.94 -5.55 -3.31
CA VAL A 87 -4.36 -5.41 -2.95
C VAL A 87 -4.80 -6.69 -2.24
N TYR A 88 -5.53 -6.56 -1.13
CA TYR A 88 -5.90 -7.68 -0.29
C TYR A 88 -7.14 -7.38 0.56
N ALA A 89 -7.80 -8.44 1.02
CA ALA A 89 -8.96 -8.38 1.90
C ALA A 89 -8.84 -9.43 3.02
N ASP A 90 -9.64 -9.29 4.08
CA ASP A 90 -9.73 -10.33 5.12
C ASP A 90 -10.44 -11.59 4.60
N ASP A 91 -11.39 -11.41 3.69
CA ASP A 91 -12.10 -12.48 2.98
C ASP A 91 -11.47 -12.65 1.59
N GLU A 92 -10.86 -13.81 1.36
CA GLU A 92 -10.21 -14.14 0.08
C GLU A 92 -11.20 -14.26 -1.09
N SER A 93 -12.50 -14.36 -0.81
CA SER A 93 -13.57 -14.37 -1.82
C SER A 93 -14.07 -12.97 -2.20
N ALA A 94 -13.57 -11.91 -1.55
CA ALA A 94 -13.96 -10.54 -1.86
C ALA A 94 -13.52 -10.14 -3.27
N ASP A 95 -14.44 -9.54 -4.03
CA ASP A 95 -14.11 -8.95 -5.33
C ASP A 95 -13.42 -7.60 -5.14
N CYS A 96 -12.10 -7.61 -5.31
CA CYS A 96 -11.29 -6.39 -5.24
C CYS A 96 -11.28 -5.58 -6.53
N GLY A 97 -11.93 -6.03 -7.61
CA GLY A 97 -11.98 -5.34 -8.89
C GLY A 97 -10.64 -5.32 -9.63
N VAL A 98 -9.79 -6.34 -9.41
CA VAL A 98 -8.43 -6.39 -9.97
C VAL A 98 -8.14 -7.61 -10.85
N THR A 99 -9.08 -8.55 -10.92
CA THR A 99 -9.03 -9.76 -11.77
C THR A 99 -9.81 -9.56 -13.07
N SER A 100 -9.80 -8.33 -13.57
CA SER A 100 -10.37 -7.94 -14.86
C SER A 100 -9.59 -6.76 -15.40
N PRO A 101 -9.61 -6.51 -16.73
CA PRO A 101 -8.82 -5.43 -17.31
C PRO A 101 -9.22 -4.03 -16.83
N VAL A 102 -8.20 -3.24 -16.50
CA VAL A 102 -8.31 -1.81 -16.22
C VAL A 102 -7.38 -1.09 -17.19
N PRO A 103 -7.91 -0.50 -18.29
CA PRO A 103 -7.08 -0.03 -19.40
C PRO A 103 -6.06 1.05 -19.03
N GLY A 104 -6.42 1.94 -18.11
CA GLY A 104 -5.55 3.02 -17.65
C GLY A 104 -4.83 2.63 -16.38
N ARG A 105 -3.51 2.88 -16.31
CA ARG A 105 -2.78 2.75 -15.05
C ARG A 105 -3.23 3.85 -14.08
N SER A 106 -3.74 3.46 -12.92
CA SER A 106 -4.27 4.41 -11.94
C SER A 106 -4.07 3.93 -10.50
N ALA A 107 -4.16 4.84 -9.54
CA ALA A 107 -4.20 4.48 -8.13
C ALA A 107 -5.40 3.56 -7.83
N TYR A 108 -5.17 2.54 -7.01
CA TYR A 108 -6.25 1.65 -6.58
C TYR A 108 -7.29 2.42 -5.77
N ALA A 109 -8.56 2.31 -6.19
CA ALA A 109 -9.71 2.95 -5.55
C ALA A 109 -10.86 1.96 -5.31
N GLY A 110 -10.57 0.65 -5.35
CA GLY A 110 -11.54 -0.40 -5.11
C GLY A 110 -11.85 -0.63 -3.63
N PRO A 111 -12.71 -1.61 -3.31
CA PRO A 111 -13.24 -1.80 -1.95
C PRO A 111 -12.25 -2.46 -0.98
N CYS A 112 -11.17 -3.07 -1.49
CA CYS A 112 -10.21 -3.80 -0.68
C CYS A 112 -9.12 -2.87 -0.09
N ARG A 113 -8.28 -3.43 0.79
CA ARG A 113 -7.12 -2.72 1.32
C ARG A 113 -5.96 -2.79 0.34
N SER A 114 -5.06 -1.82 0.42
CA SER A 114 -3.87 -1.80 -0.43
C SER A 114 -2.68 -1.13 0.25
N GLY A 115 -1.48 -1.48 -0.20
CA GLY A 115 -0.24 -0.85 0.25
C GLY A 115 1.00 -1.59 -0.25
N TRP A 116 2.14 -1.31 0.37
CA TRP A 116 3.45 -1.79 -0.09
C TRP A 116 4.05 -2.79 0.90
N VAL A 117 4.48 -3.94 0.39
CA VAL A 117 5.13 -4.99 1.18
C VAL A 117 6.49 -5.35 0.58
N HIS A 118 7.41 -5.80 1.42
CA HIS A 118 8.74 -6.21 0.95
C HIS A 118 8.67 -7.60 0.30
N SER A 119 9.17 -7.73 -0.93
CA SER A 119 9.01 -8.93 -1.79
C SER A 119 9.57 -10.22 -1.18
N ARG A 120 10.66 -10.14 -0.40
CA ARG A 120 11.26 -11.29 0.33
C ARG A 120 10.29 -12.10 1.21
N PHE A 121 9.15 -11.53 1.58
CA PHE A 121 8.12 -12.17 2.40
C PHE A 121 6.89 -12.60 1.59
N VAL A 122 6.98 -12.61 0.26
CA VAL A 122 5.89 -12.97 -0.63
C VAL A 122 6.35 -14.12 -1.53
N ASN A 123 5.65 -15.24 -1.47
CA ASN A 123 5.77 -16.31 -2.45
C ASN A 123 4.75 -16.08 -3.57
N ILE A 124 5.18 -16.04 -4.82
CA ILE A 124 4.26 -15.93 -5.96
C ILE A 124 3.63 -17.29 -6.21
N VAL A 125 2.30 -17.31 -6.30
CA VAL A 125 1.49 -18.52 -6.43
C VAL A 125 0.92 -18.65 -7.85
N ALA A 126 0.55 -17.54 -8.48
CA ALA A 126 0.02 -17.50 -9.85
C ALA A 126 0.36 -16.18 -10.56
N GLY A 127 0.36 -16.20 -11.89
CA GLY A 127 0.55 -15.05 -12.78
C GLY A 127 0.13 -15.36 -14.21
#